data_AF-A0A931CKI0-F1
#
_entry.id   AF-A0A931CKI0-F1
#
_cell.length_a   1.000
_cell.length_b   1.000
_cell.length_c   1.000
_cell.angle_alpha   90.00
_cell.angle_beta   90.00
_cell.angle_gamma   90.00
#
_symmetry.space_group_name_H-M   'P 1'
#
loop_
_entity.id
_entity.type
_entity.pdbx_description
1 polymer ?
#
loop_
_entity_poly.entity_id
_entity_poly.type
_entity_poly.pdbx_seq_one_letter_code
_entity_poly.pdbx_strand_id
1 'polypeptide(L)'
;ISADGTTELGDTLGGEDHEYEIAETRVALGPALATLDEREQKILTLRFYGNLTQSQIAEQIGISQMHVSRLLTKALTKLRGQLTADSI
;
A
#
# COMPACT_ATOMS: atom_id res chain seq x y z
N ILE A 1 -28.01 31.53 -34.33
CA ILE A 1 -28.13 30.08 -34.57
C ILE A 1 -27.64 29.35 -33.34
N SER A 2 -28.34 28.26 -33.01
CA SER A 2 -28.47 27.66 -31.69
C SER A 2 -27.22 26.95 -31.15
N ALA A 3 -27.27 26.78 -29.83
CA ALA A 3 -26.64 25.84 -28.91
C ALA A 3 -25.80 24.68 -29.49
N ASP A 4 -24.72 24.40 -28.76
CA ASP A 4 -24.56 23.20 -27.93
C ASP A 4 -23.18 22.59 -28.16
N GLY A 5 -22.17 23.21 -27.53
CA GLY A 5 -20.90 22.55 -27.32
C GLY A 5 -21.12 21.49 -26.26
N THR A 6 -21.66 20.34 -26.69
CA THR A 6 -21.76 19.14 -25.88
C THR A 6 -20.38 18.85 -25.32
N THR A 7 -20.14 19.20 -24.07
CA THR A 7 -19.07 18.58 -23.30
C THR A 7 -19.48 17.12 -23.23
N GLU A 8 -18.94 16.31 -24.13
CA GLU A 8 -19.22 14.88 -24.17
C GLU A 8 -18.85 14.34 -22.79
N LEU A 9 -19.81 13.70 -22.11
CA LEU A 9 -19.64 13.12 -20.77
C LEU A 9 -18.40 12.22 -20.66
N GLY A 10 -17.89 11.71 -21.80
CA GLY A 10 -16.65 10.96 -21.92
C GLY A 10 -15.36 11.72 -21.56
N ASP A 11 -15.35 13.06 -21.62
CA ASP A 11 -14.16 13.89 -21.37
C ASP A 11 -13.98 14.24 -19.88
N THR A 12 -14.98 13.94 -19.04
CA THR A 12 -14.93 14.12 -17.57
C THR A 12 -14.68 12.83 -16.80
N LEU A 13 -14.66 11.67 -17.47
CA LEU A 13 -14.69 10.33 -16.82
C LEU A 13 -13.30 9.70 -16.56
N GLY A 14 -12.19 10.39 -16.80
CA GLY A 14 -10.85 9.75 -16.80
C GLY A 14 -9.86 10.19 -15.72
N GLY A 15 -10.12 11.30 -15.01
CA GLY A 15 -9.14 11.90 -14.10
C GLY A 15 -9.47 11.74 -12.62
N GLU A 16 -10.74 11.82 -12.27
CA GLU A 16 -11.20 11.79 -10.88
C GLU A 16 -11.09 10.39 -10.26
N ASP A 17 -11.43 9.34 -11.02
CA ASP A 17 -11.51 7.96 -10.53
C ASP A 17 -10.17 7.43 -9.98
N HIS A 18 -9.04 7.78 -10.59
CA HIS A 18 -7.74 7.28 -10.14
C HIS A 18 -7.26 7.97 -8.85
N GLU A 19 -7.51 9.28 -8.70
CA GLU A 19 -7.19 9.98 -7.45
C GLU A 19 -8.09 9.51 -6.30
N TYR A 20 -9.36 9.23 -6.59
CA TYR A 20 -10.27 8.61 -5.62
C TYR A 20 -9.82 7.20 -5.20
N GLU A 21 -9.40 6.35 -6.15
CA GLU A 21 -8.90 5.00 -5.86
C GLU A 21 -7.64 5.02 -4.98
N ILE A 22 -6.72 5.96 -5.23
CA ILE A 22 -5.53 6.16 -4.40
C ILE A 22 -5.93 6.64 -3.00
N ALA A 23 -6.89 7.57 -2.89
CA ALA A 23 -7.37 8.08 -1.61
C ALA A 23 -8.04 6.96 -0.78
N GLU A 24 -8.88 6.14 -1.42
CA GLU A 24 -9.53 4.98 -0.80
C GLU A 24 -8.49 3.95 -0.31
N THR A 25 -7.51 3.62 -1.16
CA THR A 25 -6.42 2.71 -0.79
C THR A 25 -5.63 3.24 0.41
N ARG A 26 -5.40 4.56 0.49
CA ARG A 26 -4.72 5.19 1.64
C ARG A 26 -5.54 5.06 2.93
N VAL A 27 -6.86 5.18 2.85
CA VAL A 27 -7.76 5.00 4.00
C VAL A 27 -7.75 3.55 4.47
N ALA A 28 -7.82 2.58 3.55
CA ALA A 28 -7.81 1.15 3.85
C ALA A 28 -6.45 0.65 4.41
N LEU A 29 -5.36 1.36 4.13
CA LEU A 29 -4.01 0.97 4.58
C LEU A 29 -3.87 0.97 6.11
N GLY A 30 -4.52 1.90 6.82
CA GLY A 30 -4.46 2.00 8.28
C GLY A 30 -4.95 0.72 8.99
N PRO A 31 -6.21 0.30 8.75
CA PRO A 31 -6.74 -0.97 9.25
C PRO A 31 -5.90 -2.19 8.83
N ALA A 32 -5.44 -2.23 7.58
CA ALA A 32 -4.60 -3.34 7.10
C ALA A 32 -3.28 -3.43 7.87
N LEU A 33 -2.61 -2.30 8.13
CA LEU A 33 -1.38 -2.25 8.94
C LEU A 33 -1.62 -2.69 10.39
N ALA A 34 -2.78 -2.41 10.96
CA ALA A 34 -3.13 -2.83 12.32
C ALA A 34 -3.24 -4.36 12.48
N THR A 35 -3.35 -5.12 11.39
CA THR A 35 -3.35 -6.60 11.42
C THR A 35 -1.95 -7.21 11.55
N LEU A 36 -0.91 -6.40 11.35
CA LEU A 36 0.48 -6.82 11.45
C LEU A 36 0.95 -6.77 12.90
N ASP A 37 1.78 -7.73 13.30
CA ASP A 37 2.43 -7.64 14.60
C ASP A 37 3.47 -6.52 14.65
N GLU A 38 3.88 -6.10 15.86
CA GLU A 38 4.82 -4.99 16.06
C GLU A 38 6.14 -5.19 15.28
N ARG A 39 6.58 -6.45 15.13
CA ARG A 39 7.82 -6.77 14.44
C ARG A 39 7.68 -6.62 12.93
N GLU A 40 6.59 -7.09 12.37
CA GLU A 40 6.22 -6.92 10.96
C GLU A 40 6.08 -5.42 10.63
N GLN A 41 5.38 -4.64 11.46
CA GLN A 41 5.26 -3.18 11.30
C GLN A 41 6.63 -2.50 11.34
N LYS A 42 7.48 -2.81 12.33
CA LYS A 42 8.82 -2.23 12.45
C LYS A 42 9.69 -2.53 11.23
N ILE A 43 9.65 -3.77 10.72
CA ILE A 43 10.40 -4.16 9.52
C ILE A 43 9.92 -3.37 8.29
N LEU A 44 8.60 -3.18 8.12
CA LEU A 44 8.05 -2.36 7.03
C LEU A 44 8.47 -0.90 7.16
N THR A 45 8.41 -0.32 8.35
CA THR A 45 8.87 1.07 8.59
C THR A 45 10.33 1.23 8.20
N LEU A 46 11.22 0.34 8.66
CA LEU A 46 12.64 0.41 8.30
C LEU A 46 12.87 0.23 6.80
N ARG A 47 12.09 -0.64 6.15
CA ARG A 47 12.24 -0.93 4.71
C ARG A 47 11.74 0.21 3.82
N PHE A 48 10.55 0.73 4.08
CA PHE A 48 9.85 1.65 3.16
C PHE A 48 9.96 3.11 3.57
N TYR A 49 10.05 3.41 4.87
CA TYR A 49 10.27 4.77 5.36
C TYR A 49 11.76 5.03 5.62
N GLY A 50 12.45 4.06 6.24
CA GLY A 50 13.88 4.14 6.53
C GLY A 50 14.80 3.84 5.35
N ASN A 51 14.27 3.38 4.21
CA ASN A 51 15.02 2.97 3.02
C ASN A 51 16.15 1.96 3.28
N LEU A 52 16.07 1.18 4.36
CA LEU A 52 17.11 0.21 4.71
C LEU A 52 17.02 -1.06 3.88
N THR A 53 18.16 -1.59 3.45
CA THR A 53 18.27 -2.93 2.84
C THR A 53 17.87 -4.01 3.85
N GLN A 54 17.47 -5.19 3.35
CA GLN A 54 17.13 -6.31 4.24
C GLN A 54 18.32 -6.74 5.12
N SER A 55 19.55 -6.60 4.63
CA SER A 55 20.77 -6.86 5.40
C SER A 55 20.97 -5.85 6.53
N GLN A 56 20.76 -4.55 6.26
CA GLN A 56 20.82 -3.51 7.30
C GLN A 56 19.72 -3.69 8.36
N ILE A 57 18.51 -4.06 7.94
CA ILE A 57 17.40 -4.38 8.85
C ILE A 57 17.75 -5.60 9.71
N ALA A 58 18.34 -6.64 9.10
CA ALA A 58 18.78 -7.84 9.80
C ALA A 58 19.81 -7.54 10.89
N GLU A 59 20.79 -6.70 10.59
CA GLU A 59 21.78 -6.22 11.55
C GLU A 59 21.12 -5.44 12.70
N GLN A 60 20.23 -4.49 12.39
CA GLN A 60 19.57 -3.66 13.39
C GLN A 60 18.60 -4.43 14.32
N ILE A 61 17.97 -5.49 13.81
CA ILE A 61 17.00 -6.31 14.56
C ILE A 61 17.65 -7.53 15.23
N GLY A 62 18.86 -7.92 14.81
CA GLY A 62 19.57 -9.09 15.33
C GLY A 62 19.01 -10.43 14.83
N ILE A 63 18.63 -10.50 13.54
CA ILE A 63 18.20 -11.73 12.88
C ILE A 63 18.86 -11.88 11.51
N SER A 64 18.74 -13.06 10.88
CA SER A 64 19.28 -13.24 9.53
C SER A 64 18.49 -12.45 8.48
N GLN A 65 19.17 -12.03 7.41
CA GLN A 65 18.54 -11.40 6.23
C GLN A 65 17.45 -12.30 5.63
N MET A 66 17.65 -13.62 5.64
CA MET A 66 16.62 -14.56 5.19
C MET A 66 15.36 -14.52 6.08
N HIS A 67 15.53 -14.36 7.39
CA HIS A 67 14.38 -14.20 8.30
C HIS A 67 13.67 -12.87 8.04
N VAL A 68 14.39 -11.76 7.83
CA VAL A 68 13.80 -10.47 7.43
C VAL A 68 12.99 -10.62 6.14
N SER A 69 13.56 -11.28 5.13
CA SER A 69 12.90 -11.53 3.84
C SER A 69 11.57 -12.27 4.03
N ARG A 70 11.56 -13.36 4.81
CA ARG A 70 10.33 -14.11 5.12
C ARG A 70 9.28 -13.26 5.83
N LEU A 71 9.70 -12.43 6.79
CA LEU A 71 8.78 -11.53 7.51
C LEU A 71 8.19 -10.46 6.57
N LEU A 72 9.00 -9.87 5.69
CA LEU A 72 8.52 -8.93 4.66
C LEU A 72 7.51 -9.58 3.74
N THR A 73 7.82 -10.76 3.19
CA THR A 73 6.89 -11.48 2.31
C THR A 73 5.58 -11.80 3.01
N LYS A 74 5.63 -12.26 4.26
CA LYS A 74 4.43 -12.56 5.06
C LYS A 74 3.60 -11.30 5.31
N ALA A 75 4.24 -10.21 5.74
CA ALA A 75 3.56 -8.93 6.01
C ALA A 75 2.90 -8.38 4.73
N LEU A 76 3.62 -8.34 3.61
CA LEU A 76 3.09 -7.88 2.32
C LEU A 76 1.95 -8.77 1.81
N THR A 77 2.02 -10.09 2.05
CA THR A 77 0.94 -11.01 1.69
C THR A 77 -0.33 -10.73 2.50
N LYS A 78 -0.20 -10.47 3.82
CA LYS A 78 -1.33 -10.07 4.67
C LYS A 78 -1.94 -8.75 4.20
N LEU A 79 -1.10 -7.73 3.99
CA LEU A 79 -1.55 -6.41 3.54
C LEU A 79 -2.29 -6.51 2.20
N ARG A 80 -1.73 -7.24 1.23
CA ARG A 80 -2.40 -7.48 -0.05
C ARG A 80 -3.77 -8.14 0.16
N GLY A 81 -3.85 -9.18 0.99
CA GLY A 81 -5.11 -9.86 1.26
C GLY A 81 -6.18 -8.94 1.86
N GLN A 82 -5.80 -8.04 2.78
CA GLN A 82 -6.73 -7.07 3.35
C GLN A 82 -7.18 -6.03 2.32
N LEU A 83 -6.24 -5.46 1.57
CA LEU A 83 -6.53 -4.41 0.59
C LEU A 83 -7.33 -4.91 -0.63
N THR A 84 -7.21 -6.19 -0.98
CA THR A 84 -8.02 -6.80 -2.05
C THR A 84 -9.38 -7.31 -1.56
N ALA A 85 -9.55 -7.51 -0.24
CA ALA A 85 -10.80 -8.00 0.33
C ALA A 85 -11.82 -6.88 0.55
N ASP A 86 -11.38 -5.64 0.73
CA ASP A 86 -12.24 -4.44 0.80
C ASP A 86 -12.80 -4.01 -0.56
N SER A 87 -12.26 -4.52 -1.67
CA SER A 87 -12.70 -4.19 -3.04
C SER A 87 -13.82 -5.08 -3.60
N ILE A 88 -14.56 -5.81 -2.75
CA ILE A 88 -15.67 -6.71 -3.14
C ILE A 88 -16.96 -6.34 -2.42
#